data_AF-A0A2D5U6H7-F1
#
_entry.id   AF-A0A2D5U6H7-F1
#
_cell.length_a   1.000
_cell.length_b   1.000
_cell.length_c   1.000
_cell.angle_alpha   90.00
_cell.angle_beta   90.00
_cell.angle_gamma   90.00
#
_symmetry.space_group_name_H-M   'P 1'
#
loop_
_entity.id
_entity.type
_entity.pdbx_description
1 polymer ?
#
loop_
_entity_poly.entity_id
_entity_poly.type
_entity_poly.pdbx_seq_one_letter_code
_entity_poly.pdbx_strand_id
1 'polypeptide(L)'
;MTVFSGEPKALYDYPKYWAECFGPAPFLPMTRDEMAQLGWDSCDVILVTGDAYVDHPSFGMAVIGRVLESQGYRVGILSQPDWRSKDVFRALGKPNLYFGVTAGNMDSMINRYTADRRLRH
;
A
#
# COMPACT_ATOMS: atom_id res chain seq x y z
N MET A 1 -35.79 -5.51 -9.72
CA MET A 1 -34.71 -4.55 -9.38
C MET A 1 -34.90 -4.17 -7.93
N THR A 2 -34.19 -4.83 -7.02
CA THR A 2 -34.33 -4.59 -5.59
C THR A 2 -33.46 -3.39 -5.22
N VAL A 3 -34.09 -2.31 -4.79
CA VAL A 3 -33.43 -1.10 -4.30
C VAL A 3 -32.84 -1.42 -2.93
N PHE A 4 -31.55 -1.15 -2.71
CA PHE A 4 -30.92 -1.25 -1.39
C PHE A 4 -31.69 -0.32 -0.42
N SER A 5 -32.50 -0.90 0.46
CA SER A 5 -33.49 -0.20 1.28
C SER A 5 -33.00 0.07 2.70
N GLY A 6 -31.83 0.69 2.83
CA GLY A 6 -31.30 1.13 4.12
C GLY A 6 -30.43 2.37 3.95
N GLU A 7 -30.40 3.25 4.94
CA GLU A 7 -29.42 4.34 4.97
C GLU A 7 -28.01 3.74 4.91
N PRO A 8 -27.15 4.18 3.97
CA PRO A 8 -25.80 3.65 3.88
C PRO A 8 -25.03 4.04 5.12
N LYS A 9 -24.49 3.05 5.81
CA LYS A 9 -23.59 3.26 6.95
C LYS A 9 -22.37 4.07 6.49
N ALA A 10 -22.02 5.14 7.21
CA ALA A 10 -20.86 5.96 6.84
C ALA A 10 -19.57 5.14 6.97
N LEU A 11 -18.57 5.47 6.14
CA LEU A 11 -17.34 4.69 6.03
C LEU A 11 -16.62 4.51 7.38
N TYR A 12 -16.63 5.53 8.22
CA TYR A 12 -15.94 5.53 9.52
C TYR A 12 -16.76 4.94 10.67
N ASP A 13 -18.02 4.57 10.43
CA ASP A 13 -18.85 3.94 11.45
C ASP A 13 -18.63 2.42 11.49
N TYR A 14 -17.94 1.87 10.48
CA TYR A 14 -17.61 0.45 10.44
C TYR A 14 -16.63 0.11 11.56
N PRO A 15 -16.79 -1.06 12.23
CA PRO A 15 -15.78 -1.50 13.19
C PRO A 15 -14.45 -1.65 12.47
N LYS A 16 -13.38 -1.27 13.16
CA LYS A 16 -12.02 -1.48 12.67
C LYS A 16 -11.75 -2.97 12.50
N TYR A 17 -10.81 -3.27 11.63
CA TYR A 17 -10.35 -4.62 11.39
C TYR A 17 -9.63 -5.17 12.63
N TRP A 18 -9.70 -6.48 12.85
CA TRP A 18 -9.24 -7.14 14.09
C TRP A 18 -7.78 -6.88 14.42
N ALA A 19 -6.95 -6.62 13.40
CA ALA A 19 -5.51 -6.40 13.56
C ALA A 19 -5.17 -4.99 14.08
N GLU A 20 -6.18 -4.17 14.43
CA GLU A 20 -5.96 -2.89 15.11
C GLU A 20 -5.17 -3.01 16.42
N CYS A 21 -5.19 -4.19 17.05
CA CYS A 21 -4.46 -4.47 18.29
C CYS A 21 -2.92 -4.37 18.14
N PHE A 22 -2.39 -4.49 16.93
CA PHE A 22 -0.96 -4.30 16.66
C PHE A 22 -0.55 -2.83 16.61
N GLY A 23 -1.52 -1.91 16.47
CA GLY A 23 -1.24 -0.49 16.27
C GLY A 23 -0.62 -0.17 14.90
N PRO A 24 -0.42 1.13 14.60
CA PRO A 24 0.20 1.57 13.35
C PRO A 24 1.71 1.32 13.37
N ALA A 25 2.28 0.91 12.22
CA ALA A 25 3.72 0.77 12.08
C ALA A 25 4.41 2.15 11.98
N PRO A 26 5.66 2.32 12.46
CA PRO A 26 6.40 3.57 12.25
C PRO A 26 6.55 3.92 10.76
N PHE A 27 6.79 2.91 9.93
CA PHE A 27 6.77 2.95 8.47
C PHE A 27 6.12 1.66 7.96
N LEU A 28 5.54 1.71 6.75
CA LEU A 28 5.01 0.49 6.13
C LEU A 28 6.17 -0.48 5.85
N PRO A 29 6.12 -1.74 6.34
CA PRO A 29 7.19 -2.70 6.11
C PRO A 29 7.35 -3.03 4.63
N MET A 30 8.60 -3.12 4.19
CA MET A 30 9.01 -3.55 2.86
C MET A 30 9.72 -4.92 2.87
N THR A 31 10.06 -5.41 4.07
CA THR A 31 10.74 -6.69 4.29
C THR A 31 10.04 -7.54 5.36
N ARG A 32 10.34 -8.84 5.36
CA ARG A 32 9.87 -9.76 6.42
C ARG A 32 10.49 -9.48 7.77
N ASP A 33 11.71 -8.95 7.80
CA ASP A 33 12.39 -8.62 9.05
C ASP A 33 11.71 -7.44 9.75
N GLU A 34 11.28 -6.43 8.98
CA GLU A 34 10.45 -5.34 9.51
C GLU A 34 9.08 -5.84 9.99
N MET A 35 8.43 -6.75 9.25
CA MET A 35 7.19 -7.38 9.71
C MET A 35 7.39 -8.13 11.04
N ALA A 36 8.50 -8.86 11.18
CA ALA A 36 8.83 -9.57 12.41
C ALA A 36 9.05 -8.61 13.59
N GLN A 37 9.67 -7.45 13.36
CA GLN A 37 9.82 -6.40 14.39
C GLN A 37 8.47 -5.82 14.83
N LEU A 38 7.49 -5.77 13.92
CA LEU A 38 6.11 -5.36 14.20
C LEU A 38 5.26 -6.50 14.82
N GLY A 39 5.81 -7.72 14.93
CA GLY A 39 5.07 -8.90 15.38
C GLY A 39 4.05 -9.41 14.36
N TRP A 40 4.19 -9.05 13.09
CA TRP A 40 3.29 -9.45 12.01
C TRP A 40 3.79 -10.73 11.32
N ASP A 41 2.91 -11.72 11.20
CA ASP A 41 3.14 -12.95 10.45
C ASP A 41 2.83 -12.79 8.95
N SER A 42 1.86 -11.94 8.62
CA SER A 42 1.45 -11.59 7.26
C SER A 42 0.89 -10.17 7.17
N CYS A 43 0.88 -9.61 5.96
CA CYS A 43 0.15 -8.38 5.65
C CYS A 43 -1.29 -8.70 5.25
N ASP A 44 -2.25 -7.85 5.61
CA ASP A 44 -3.62 -7.94 5.11
C ASP A 44 -3.72 -7.36 3.69
N VAL A 45 -3.04 -6.23 3.47
CA VAL A 45 -2.92 -5.58 2.17
C VAL A 45 -1.44 -5.34 1.85
N ILE A 46 -1.04 -5.62 0.61
CA ILE A 46 0.30 -5.24 0.12
C ILE A 46 0.12 -4.21 -1.00
N LEU A 47 0.64 -3.02 -0.79
CA LEU A 47 0.69 -1.98 -1.82
C LEU A 47 1.90 -2.20 -2.72
N VAL A 48 1.72 -2.04 -4.02
CA VAL A 48 2.79 -2.12 -5.02
C VAL A 48 2.82 -0.78 -5.75
N THR A 49 3.96 -0.10 -5.71
CA THR A 49 4.11 1.20 -6.36
C THR A 49 5.32 1.25 -7.30
N GLY A 50 5.14 1.88 -8.45
CA GLY A 50 6.22 2.18 -9.40
C GLY A 50 7.08 3.39 -9.00
N ASP A 51 6.80 4.02 -7.87
CA ASP A 51 7.47 5.22 -7.36
C ASP A 51 8.15 4.93 -6.02
N ALA A 52 9.02 5.82 -5.58
CA ALA A 52 9.69 5.69 -4.28
C ALA A 52 8.67 5.78 -3.14
N TYR A 53 8.81 4.92 -2.14
CA TYR A 53 8.05 5.06 -0.91
C TYR A 53 8.65 6.17 -0.06
N VAL A 54 7.90 7.27 0.06
CA VAL A 54 8.15 8.33 1.02
C VAL A 54 6.89 8.47 1.85
N ASP A 55 7.01 8.30 3.16
CA ASP A 55 5.87 8.36 4.07
C ASP A 55 5.46 9.81 4.35
N HIS A 56 4.79 10.42 3.37
CA HIS A 56 4.42 11.85 3.40
C HIS A 56 3.02 12.04 2.81
N PRO A 57 2.19 12.99 3.31
CA PRO A 57 0.83 13.21 2.81
C PRO A 57 0.74 13.61 1.33
N SER A 58 1.82 14.12 0.74
CA SER A 58 1.91 14.37 -0.71
C SER A 58 2.08 13.10 -1.54
N PHE A 59 2.24 11.94 -0.90
CA PHE A 59 2.44 10.64 -1.52
C PHE A 59 1.17 9.79 -1.41
N GLY A 60 0.48 9.59 -2.54
CA GLY A 60 -0.84 8.94 -2.56
C GLY A 60 -0.84 7.52 -2.00
N MET A 61 0.20 6.73 -2.30
CA MET A 61 0.40 5.40 -1.72
C MET A 61 0.60 5.44 -0.19
N ALA A 62 1.28 6.46 0.34
CA ALA A 62 1.44 6.63 1.78
C ALA A 62 0.10 6.96 2.42
N VAL A 63 -0.67 7.90 1.84
CA VAL A 63 -2.03 8.22 2.31
C VAL A 63 -2.93 6.99 2.32
N ILE A 64 -2.95 6.21 1.23
CA ILE A 64 -3.74 4.97 1.15
C ILE A 64 -3.32 3.99 2.24
N GLY A 65 -2.02 3.75 2.41
CA GLY A 65 -1.50 2.84 3.43
C GLY A 65 -1.88 3.28 4.84
N ARG A 66 -1.72 4.57 5.17
CA ARG A 66 -2.09 5.13 6.48
C ARG A 66 -3.59 5.13 6.74
N VAL A 67 -4.42 5.34 5.72
CA VAL A 67 -5.88 5.22 5.85
C VAL A 67 -6.26 3.77 6.15
N LEU A 68 -5.67 2.80 5.46
CA LEU A 68 -5.92 1.38 5.74
C LEU A 68 -5.42 0.97 7.13
N GLU A 69 -4.21 1.36 7.55
CA GLU A 69 -3.74 1.13 8.93
C GLU A 69 -4.65 1.78 9.97
N SER A 70 -5.19 2.98 9.71
CA SER A 70 -6.13 3.65 10.63
C SER A 70 -7.43 2.86 10.84
N GLN A 71 -7.78 2.01 9.86
CA GLN A 71 -8.90 1.08 9.90
C GLN A 71 -8.50 -0.30 10.46
N GLY A 72 -7.29 -0.46 10.98
CA GLY A 72 -6.82 -1.68 11.66
C GLY A 72 -6.21 -2.74 10.76
N TYR A 73 -5.92 -2.44 9.48
CA TYR A 73 -5.28 -3.39 8.58
C TYR A 73 -3.75 -3.35 8.71
N ARG A 74 -3.10 -4.51 8.61
CA ARG A 74 -1.64 -4.59 8.47
C ARG A 74 -1.26 -4.38 7.02
N VAL A 75 -0.56 -3.29 6.73
CA VAL A 75 -0.26 -2.88 5.35
C VAL A 75 1.24 -2.92 5.11
N GLY A 76 1.66 -3.69 4.11
CA GLY A 76 3.03 -3.66 3.60
C GLY A 76 3.12 -2.89 2.28
N ILE A 77 4.33 -2.50 1.88
CA ILE A 77 4.55 -1.83 0.59
C ILE A 77 5.76 -2.42 -0.16
N LEU A 78 5.63 -2.55 -1.47
CA LEU A 78 6.71 -2.88 -2.40
C LEU A 78 6.91 -1.68 -3.32
N SER A 79 8.01 -0.96 -3.11
CA SER A 79 8.36 0.23 -3.88
C SER A 79 9.37 -0.10 -4.97
N GLN A 80 9.09 0.36 -6.19
CA GLN A 80 9.91 0.17 -7.39
C GLN A 80 10.42 -1.28 -7.56
N PRO A 81 9.54 -2.31 -7.44
CA PRO A 81 9.99 -3.68 -7.60
C PRO A 81 10.54 -3.91 -9.01
N ASP A 82 11.61 -4.71 -9.12
CA ASP A 82 12.08 -5.18 -10.43
C ASP A 82 11.01 -6.07 -11.09
N TRP A 83 10.28 -5.49 -12.03
CA TRP A 83 9.18 -6.13 -12.75
C TRP A 83 9.61 -7.34 -13.59
N ARG A 84 10.91 -7.54 -13.80
CA ARG A 84 11.43 -8.71 -14.52
C ARG A 84 11.46 -9.98 -13.66
N SER A 85 11.35 -9.85 -12.34
CA SER A 85 11.33 -10.98 -11.42
C SER A 85 10.02 -11.04 -10.65
N LYS A 86 9.47 -12.25 -10.51
CA LYS A 86 8.31 -12.49 -9.64
C LYS A 86 8.67 -12.48 -8.15
N ASP A 87 9.96 -12.64 -7.82
CA ASP A 87 10.39 -12.88 -6.44
C ASP A 87 10.29 -11.63 -5.58
N VAL A 88 10.50 -10.44 -6.17
CA VAL A 88 10.27 -9.16 -5.48
C VAL A 88 8.80 -9.00 -5.05
N PHE A 89 7.85 -9.46 -5.85
CA PHE A 89 6.42 -9.45 -5.49
C PHE A 89 6.06 -10.48 -4.41
N ARG A 90 6.98 -11.40 -4.10
CA ARG A 90 6.81 -12.44 -3.07
C ARG A 90 7.55 -12.11 -1.78
N ALA A 91 8.31 -11.01 -1.73
CA ALA A 91 9.16 -10.64 -0.60
C ALA A 91 8.39 -10.67 0.74
N LEU A 92 7.21 -10.03 0.77
CA LEU A 92 6.33 -9.96 1.94
C LEU A 92 5.38 -11.18 2.09
N GLY A 93 5.37 -12.09 1.12
CA GLY A 93 4.45 -13.23 1.08
C GLY A 93 3.08 -12.92 0.49
N LYS A 94 2.11 -13.81 0.74
CA LYS A 94 0.73 -13.67 0.26
C LYS A 94 -0.04 -12.75 1.23
N PRO A 95 -0.74 -11.72 0.74
CA PRO A 95 -1.60 -10.90 1.56
C PRO A 95 -2.88 -11.67 1.93
N ASN A 96 -3.46 -11.36 3.10
CA ASN A 96 -4.71 -12.01 3.52
C ASN A 96 -5.92 -11.55 2.70
N LEU A 97 -5.90 -10.31 2.19
CA LEU A 97 -6.99 -9.72 1.42
C LEU A 97 -6.60 -9.53 -0.05
N TYR A 98 -5.69 -8.61 -0.36
CA TYR A 98 -5.34 -8.29 -1.75
C TYR A 98 -4.01 -7.54 -1.92
N PHE A 99 -3.57 -7.45 -3.18
CA PHE A 99 -2.52 -6.52 -3.63
C PHE A 99 -3.14 -5.25 -4.21
N GLY A 100 -2.72 -4.08 -3.74
CA GLY A 100 -3.13 -2.79 -4.29
C GLY A 100 -2.03 -2.20 -5.17
N VAL A 101 -2.27 -2.06 -6.48
CA VAL A 101 -1.27 -1.53 -7.42
C VAL A 101 -1.53 -0.05 -7.71
N THR A 102 -0.50 0.78 -7.60
CA THR A 102 -0.57 2.22 -7.89
C THR A 102 0.62 2.70 -8.70
N ALA A 103 0.41 3.66 -9.60
CA ALA A 103 1.48 4.27 -10.39
C ALA A 103 2.42 5.16 -9.54
N GLY A 104 2.01 5.53 -8.33
CA GLY A 104 2.72 6.49 -7.49
C GLY A 104 2.32 7.93 -7.78
N ASN A 105 3.17 8.90 -7.44
CA ASN A 105 2.83 10.32 -7.61
C ASN A 105 3.24 10.85 -8.96
N MET A 106 4.37 10.38 -9.48
CA MET A 106 4.88 10.83 -10.76
C MET A 106 4.34 9.97 -11.91
N ASP A 107 3.88 10.63 -12.96
CA ASP A 107 3.55 9.95 -14.21
C ASP A 107 4.81 9.32 -14.83
N SER A 108 4.60 8.15 -15.45
CA SER A 108 5.64 7.36 -16.09
C SER A 108 6.39 8.12 -17.20
N MET A 109 5.73 9.04 -17.91
CA MET A 109 6.38 9.90 -18.91
C MET A 109 7.36 10.85 -18.25
N ILE A 110 7.00 11.49 -17.14
CA ILE A 110 7.86 12.48 -16.46
C ILE A 110 9.03 11.77 -15.74
N ASN A 111 8.80 10.55 -15.24
CA ASN A 111 9.85 9.72 -14.67
C ASN A 111 10.88 9.29 -15.71
N ARG A 112 10.45 8.94 -16.92
CA ARG A 112 11.35 8.45 -17.97
C ARG A 112 11.90 9.55 -18.86
N TYR A 113 11.22 10.68 -18.97
CA TYR A 113 11.55 11.74 -19.92
C TYR A 113 11.67 13.12 -19.26
N THR A 114 12.56 13.96 -19.79
CA THR A 114 12.59 15.40 -19.50
C THR A 114 11.41 16.11 -20.15
N ALA A 115 11.19 17.39 -19.81
CA ALA A 115 10.16 18.22 -20.45
C ALA A 115 10.33 18.28 -21.99
N ASP A 116 11.58 18.23 -22.48
CA ASP A 116 11.91 18.18 -23.90
C ASP A 116 11.84 16.75 -24.51
N ARG A 117 11.21 15.80 -23.80
CA ARG A 117 11.07 14.38 -24.18
C ARG A 117 12.38 13.63 -24.39
N ARG A 118 13.48 14.05 -23.75
CA ARG A 118 14.73 13.27 -23.72
C ARG A 118 14.68 12.25 -22.61
N LEU A 119 15.26 11.06 -22.80
CA LEU A 119 15.34 10.08 -21.71
C LEU A 119 16.13 10.64 -20.52
N ARG A 120 15.58 10.50 -19.31
CA ARG A 120 16.32 10.66 -18.06
C ARG A 120 17.12 9.38 -17.80
N HIS A 121 18.41 9.54 -17.52
CA HIS A 121 19.33 8.45 -17.17
C HIS A 121 19.17 8.08 -15.70
#